data_AF-A0A9W6B7W4-F1
#
_entry.id   AF-A0A9W6B7W4-F1
#
_cell.length_a   1.000
_cell.length_b   1.000
_cell.length_c   1.000
_cell.angle_alpha   90.00
_cell.angle_beta   90.00
_cell.angle_gamma   90.00
#
_symmetry.space_group_name_H-M   'P 1'
#
loop_
_entity.id
_entity.type
_entity.pdbx_description
1 polymer ?
#
loop_
_entity_poly.entity_id
_entity_poly.type
_entity_poly.pdbx_seq_one_letter_code
_entity_poly.pdbx_strand_id
1 'polypeptide(L)'
;MDMDTYKKFETKLGYCHVLPDRLILTEQSTLVQHIEEYKETNKLPKAHISYLAIVLLLALKSYTAFKDYKFVRSGASVMVILGYIIFIIYNINITTTPMIPKKSIVKIKFKKGTKWLTRARLVVHYKSKKGTLKKRLILFPGALFKGDTKSKEAIDILIKANYLTVHQVL
;
A
#
# COMPACT_ATOMS: atom_id res chain seq x y z
N MET A 1 25.72 -8.42 16.05
CA MET A 1 24.33 -8.24 15.57
C MET A 1 23.95 -9.59 14.99
N ASP A 2 23.19 -10.40 15.73
CA ASP A 2 23.00 -11.81 15.36
C ASP A 2 22.34 -11.93 13.99
N MET A 3 23.12 -12.48 13.06
CA MET A 3 22.77 -12.68 11.66
C MET A 3 21.71 -13.79 11.49
N ASP A 4 21.41 -14.54 12.56
CA ASP A 4 20.54 -15.72 12.56
C ASP A 4 19.03 -15.44 12.42
N THR A 5 18.60 -14.19 12.57
CA THR A 5 17.17 -13.82 12.42
C THR A 5 16.87 -13.07 11.12
N TYR A 6 17.88 -12.80 10.30
CA TYR A 6 17.70 -12.09 9.04
C TYR A 6 17.12 -13.03 7.97
N LYS A 7 15.96 -12.63 7.43
CA LYS A 7 15.33 -13.29 6.29
C LYS A 7 14.95 -12.26 5.24
N LYS A 8 14.76 -12.70 4.00
CA LYS A 8 14.27 -11.82 2.92
C LYS A 8 13.31 -12.57 2.01
N PHE A 9 12.42 -11.84 1.36
CA PHE A 9 11.54 -12.38 0.32
C PHE A 9 11.40 -11.40 -0.85
N GLU A 10 11.01 -11.92 -2.00
CA GLU A 10 10.86 -11.14 -3.22
C GLU A 10 9.52 -10.38 -3.29
N THR A 11 9.57 -9.20 -3.89
CA THR A 11 8.44 -8.28 -4.12
C THR A 11 8.39 -7.86 -5.59
N LYS A 12 7.37 -7.11 -5.99
CA LYS A 12 7.23 -6.62 -7.38
C LYS A 12 8.45 -5.85 -7.90
N LEU A 13 9.12 -5.09 -7.03
CA LEU A 13 10.18 -4.14 -7.41
C LEU A 13 11.53 -4.44 -6.75
N GLY A 14 11.71 -5.62 -6.16
CA GLY A 14 12.93 -5.96 -5.42
C GLY A 14 12.67 -6.88 -4.24
N TYR A 15 13.20 -6.57 -3.07
CA TYR A 15 13.20 -7.43 -1.91
C TYR A 15 12.63 -6.72 -0.67
N CYS A 16 12.02 -7.53 0.20
CA CYS A 16 11.72 -7.12 1.56
C CYS A 16 12.62 -7.91 2.51
N HIS A 17 13.44 -7.18 3.24
CA HIS A 17 14.31 -7.67 4.28
C HIS A 17 13.55 -7.62 5.61
N VAL A 18 13.50 -8.77 6.28
CA VAL A 18 12.84 -9.00 7.55
C VAL A 18 13.92 -9.08 8.62
N LEU A 19 14.04 -8.03 9.41
CA LEU A 19 14.94 -7.95 10.57
C LEU A 19 14.12 -8.12 11.86
N PRO A 20 14.74 -8.46 13.00
CA PRO A 20 14.02 -8.60 14.26
C PRO A 20 13.34 -7.31 14.73
N ASP A 21 13.87 -6.14 14.35
CA ASP A 21 13.44 -4.82 14.81
C ASP A 21 12.67 -4.00 13.74
N ARG A 22 12.78 -4.35 12.46
CA ARG A 22 12.19 -3.59 11.34
C ARG A 22 12.02 -4.39 10.05
N LEU A 23 11.14 -3.90 9.19
CA LEU A 23 11.03 -4.30 7.79
C LEU A 23 11.70 -3.24 6.90
N ILE A 24 12.44 -3.70 5.90
CA ILE A 24 13.15 -2.83 4.96
C ILE A 24 12.80 -3.29 3.53
N LEU A 25 12.43 -2.36 2.67
CA LEU A 25 12.20 -2.58 1.24
C LEU A 25 13.32 -1.94 0.43
N THR A 26 13.93 -2.72 -0.45
CA THR A 26 15.02 -2.32 -1.34
C THR A 26 14.80 -2.92 -2.72
N GLU A 27 15.41 -2.33 -3.74
CA GLU A 27 15.42 -2.90 -5.09
C GLU A 27 16.47 -4.03 -5.21
N GLN A 28 17.54 -3.93 -4.41
CA GLN A 28 18.65 -4.87 -4.39
C GLN A 28 18.42 -6.04 -3.45
N SER A 29 19.04 -7.19 -3.74
CA SER A 29 18.93 -8.40 -2.95
C SER A 29 19.81 -8.40 -1.69
N THR A 30 20.76 -7.47 -1.60
CA THR A 30 21.68 -7.28 -0.49
C THR A 30 21.13 -6.26 0.49
N LEU A 31 21.33 -6.52 1.79
CA LEU A 31 20.96 -5.58 2.83
C LEU A 31 21.91 -4.38 2.77
N VAL A 32 21.40 -3.22 2.35
CA VAL A 32 22.17 -1.97 2.43
C VAL A 32 22.23 -1.54 3.89
N GLN A 33 23.44 -1.53 4.48
CA GLN A 33 23.65 -1.21 5.90
C GLN A 33 23.40 0.27 6.22
N HIS A 34 23.50 1.16 5.23
CA HIS A 34 23.18 2.58 5.35
C HIS A 34 21.87 2.88 4.61
N ILE A 35 20.75 2.65 5.29
CA ILE A 35 19.49 3.28 4.88
C ILE A 35 19.36 4.50 5.77
N GLU A 36 19.60 5.66 5.20
CA GLU A 36 19.35 6.94 5.89
C GLU A 36 17.96 6.91 6.51
N GLU A 37 17.85 7.47 7.72
CA GLU A 37 16.57 7.60 8.39
C GLU A 37 15.58 8.30 7.45
N TYR A 38 14.59 7.55 6.97
CA TYR A 38 13.64 8.07 6.00
C TYR A 38 12.92 9.30 6.58
N LYS A 39 13.21 10.48 6.02
CA LYS A 39 12.43 11.69 6.29
C LYS A 39 11.06 11.55 5.64
N GLU A 40 10.04 11.42 6.48
CA GLU A 40 8.64 11.42 6.06
C GLU A 40 8.32 12.70 5.30
N THR A 41 8.38 12.63 3.97
CA THR A 41 8.13 13.77 3.11
C THR A 41 6.62 13.92 2.94
N ASN A 42 6.08 14.97 3.56
CA ASN A 42 4.65 15.32 3.54
C ASN A 42 4.18 15.98 2.22
N LYS A 43 4.97 15.91 1.14
CA LYS A 43 4.55 16.53 -0.13
C LYS A 43 3.29 15.83 -0.62
N LEU A 44 2.20 16.58 -0.76
CA LEU A 44 1.02 16.10 -1.47
C LEU A 44 1.50 15.56 -2.82
N PRO A 45 1.33 14.27 -3.13
CA PRO A 45 1.70 13.75 -4.44
C PRO A 45 1.09 14.64 -5.52
N LYS A 46 1.88 15.07 -6.52
CA LYS A 46 1.39 15.89 -7.66
C LYS A 46 0.11 15.30 -8.30
N ALA A 47 -0.05 13.98 -8.21
CA ALA A 47 -1.26 13.25 -8.59
C ALA A 47 -2.53 13.78 -7.92
N HIS A 48 -2.52 14.20 -6.64
CA HIS A 48 -3.72 14.73 -5.98
C HIS A 48 -4.19 16.09 -6.52
N ILE A 49 -3.29 16.87 -7.13
CA ILE A 49 -3.64 18.17 -7.72
C ILE A 49 -4.45 17.96 -9.01
N SER A 50 -4.02 17.06 -9.89
CA SER A 50 -4.78 16.75 -11.11
C SER A 50 -6.14 16.11 -10.79
N TYR A 51 -6.20 15.31 -9.73
CA TYR A 51 -7.43 14.71 -9.22
C TYR A 51 -8.45 15.75 -8.75
N LEU A 52 -8.01 16.83 -8.10
CA LEU A 52 -8.87 17.94 -7.70
C LEU A 52 -9.48 18.65 -8.92
N ALA A 53 -8.69 18.87 -9.98
CA ALA A 53 -9.18 19.50 -11.21
C ALA A 53 -10.26 18.66 -11.91
N ILE A 54 -10.10 17.32 -11.93
CA ILE A 54 -11.09 16.39 -12.50
C ILE A 54 -12.41 16.46 -11.72
N VAL A 55 -12.35 16.46 -10.38
CA VAL A 55 -13.53 16.58 -9.52
C VAL A 55 -14.25 17.91 -9.76
N LEU A 56 -13.51 19.01 -9.86
CA LEU A 56 -14.07 20.33 -10.12
C LEU A 56 -14.77 20.39 -11.49
N LEU A 57 -14.15 19.82 -12.52
CA LEU A 57 -14.73 19.74 -13.86
C LEU A 57 -16.01 18.91 -13.88
N LEU A 58 -16.02 17.75 -13.20
CA LEU A 58 -17.21 16.92 -13.06
C LEU A 58 -18.32 17.63 -12.28
N ALA A 59 -17.97 18.39 -11.23
CA ALA A 59 -18.93 19.17 -10.46
C ALA A 59 -19.58 20.27 -11.32
N LEU A 60 -18.79 21.00 -12.11
CA LEU A 60 -19.29 22.00 -13.05
C LEU A 60 -20.23 21.38 -14.08
N LYS A 61 -19.85 20.23 -14.67
CA LYS A 61 -20.72 19.51 -15.62
C LYS A 61 -22.00 18.98 -14.98
N SER A 62 -21.93 18.53 -13.72
CA SER A 62 -23.10 18.08 -12.98
C SER A 62 -24.08 19.22 -12.71
N TYR A 63 -23.55 20.41 -12.38
CA TYR A 63 -24.34 21.61 -12.14
C TYR A 63 -25.01 22.15 -13.40
N THR A 64 -24.29 22.20 -14.53
CA THR A 64 -24.89 22.61 -15.81
C THR A 64 -25.96 21.61 -16.27
N ALA A 65 -25.71 20.30 -16.13
CA ALA A 65 -26.70 19.28 -16.42
C ALA A 65 -27.94 19.39 -15.52
N PHE A 66 -27.77 19.79 -14.26
CA PHE A 66 -28.90 20.03 -13.35
C PHE A 66 -29.74 21.22 -13.80
N LYS A 67 -29.11 22.34 -14.16
CA LYS A 67 -29.80 23.52 -14.71
C LYS A 67 -30.57 23.21 -16.00
N ASP A 68 -30.03 22.32 -16.82
CA ASP A 68 -30.66 21.86 -18.06
C ASP A 68 -31.76 20.79 -17.84
N TYR A 69 -32.16 20.52 -16.59
CA TYR A 69 -33.11 19.45 -16.23
C TYR A 69 -32.68 18.04 -16.66
N LYS A 70 -31.38 17.83 -16.95
CA LYS A 70 -30.80 16.52 -17.31
C LYS A 70 -30.42 15.75 -16.04
N PHE A 71 -31.43 15.43 -15.22
CA PHE A 71 -31.25 14.85 -13.89
C PHE A 71 -30.46 13.54 -13.87
N VAL A 72 -30.68 12.64 -14.84
CA VAL A 72 -29.94 11.37 -14.94
C VAL A 72 -28.43 11.62 -15.09
N ARG A 73 -28.05 12.56 -15.98
CA ARG A 73 -26.65 12.92 -16.21
C ARG A 73 -26.05 13.62 -15.00
N SER A 74 -26.80 14.50 -14.34
CA SER A 74 -26.38 15.17 -13.12
C SER A 74 -26.11 14.15 -11.99
N GLY A 75 -27.06 13.26 -11.74
CA GLY A 75 -26.97 12.20 -10.72
C GLY A 75 -25.83 11.21 -10.98
N ALA A 76 -25.63 10.77 -12.23
CA ALA A 76 -24.49 9.93 -12.60
C ALA A 76 -23.15 10.61 -12.29
N SER A 77 -23.03 11.91 -12.57
CA SER A 77 -21.81 12.68 -12.29
C SER A 77 -21.55 12.77 -10.79
N VAL A 78 -22.58 12.97 -9.97
CA VAL A 78 -22.47 12.99 -8.51
C VAL A 78 -22.01 11.63 -7.98
N MET A 79 -22.54 10.52 -8.49
CA MET A 79 -22.10 9.18 -8.08
C MET A 79 -20.62 8.94 -8.40
N VAL A 80 -20.15 9.39 -9.57
CA VAL A 80 -18.73 9.31 -9.93
C VAL A 80 -17.87 10.13 -8.96
N ILE A 81 -18.28 11.36 -8.64
CA ILE A 81 -17.57 12.22 -7.67
C ILE A 81 -17.49 11.54 -6.30
N LEU A 82 -18.60 11.01 -5.79
CA LEU A 82 -18.64 10.30 -4.50
C LEU A 82 -17.71 9.08 -4.49
N GLY A 83 -17.79 8.23 -5.51
CA GLY A 83 -16.89 7.08 -5.64
C GLY A 83 -15.41 7.49 -5.65
N TYR A 84 -15.11 8.62 -6.29
CA TYR A 84 -13.76 9.16 -6.34
C TYR A 84 -13.25 9.72 -5.00
N ILE A 85 -14.10 10.42 -4.26
CA ILE A 85 -13.78 10.90 -2.90
C ILE A 85 -13.50 9.70 -1.98
N ILE A 86 -14.34 8.67 -2.02
CA ILE A 86 -14.15 7.43 -1.26
C ILE A 86 -12.80 6.78 -1.63
N PHE A 87 -12.47 6.74 -2.92
CA PHE A 87 -11.19 6.24 -3.38
C PHE A 87 -10.00 7.04 -2.83
N ILE A 88 -10.05 8.39 -2.84
CA ILE A 88 -8.98 9.22 -2.28
C ILE A 88 -8.81 8.97 -0.79
N ILE A 89 -9.90 8.97 -0.01
CA ILE A 89 -9.89 8.71 1.43
C ILE A 89 -9.26 7.34 1.72
N TYR A 90 -9.59 6.32 0.93
CA TYR A 90 -9.00 5.01 1.11
C TYR A 90 -7.49 4.98 0.80
N ASN A 91 -6.99 5.80 -0.11
CA ASN A 91 -5.60 5.76 -0.57
C ASN A 91 -4.67 6.79 0.08
N ILE A 92 -5.19 7.83 0.75
CA ILE A 92 -4.39 8.94 1.32
C ILE A 92 -3.36 8.49 2.39
N ASN A 93 -3.63 7.38 3.06
CA ASN A 93 -2.73 6.83 4.09
C ASN A 93 -1.73 5.81 3.54
N ILE A 94 -1.70 5.60 2.22
CA ILE A 94 -0.69 4.75 1.58
C ILE A 94 0.63 5.49 1.54
N THR A 95 1.68 4.84 2.02
CA THR A 95 3.04 5.37 2.05
C THR A 95 3.98 4.61 1.13
N THR A 96 5.05 5.27 0.71
CA THR A 96 6.17 4.67 -0.02
C THR A 96 7.42 4.45 0.82
N THR A 97 7.32 4.61 2.15
CA THR A 97 8.48 4.44 3.05
C THR A 97 9.18 3.10 2.84
N PRO A 98 10.52 3.09 2.67
CA PRO A 98 11.29 1.86 2.53
C PRO A 98 11.47 1.16 3.87
N MET A 99 11.48 1.87 4.99
CA MET A 99 11.69 1.30 6.33
C MET A 99 10.43 1.39 7.19
N ILE A 100 10.10 0.32 7.90
CA ILE A 100 8.99 0.24 8.86
C ILE A 100 9.49 -0.44 10.16
N PRO A 101 9.58 0.29 11.28
CA PRO A 101 9.95 -0.30 12.56
C PRO A 101 8.91 -1.32 13.05
N LYS A 102 9.33 -2.49 13.54
CA LYS A 102 8.43 -3.55 14.05
C LYS A 102 7.54 -3.04 15.18
N LYS A 103 8.11 -2.25 16.10
CA LYS A 103 7.39 -1.67 17.25
C LYS A 103 6.25 -0.73 16.85
N SER A 104 6.27 -0.15 15.65
CA SER A 104 5.21 0.74 15.19
C SER A 104 4.13 0.01 14.38
N ILE A 105 4.33 -1.27 14.04
CA ILE A 105 3.35 -2.07 13.30
C ILE A 105 2.17 -2.38 14.21
N VAL A 106 0.98 -2.00 13.75
CA VAL A 106 -0.29 -2.26 14.43
C VAL A 106 -0.90 -3.58 13.95
N LYS A 107 -0.82 -3.82 12.64
CA LYS A 107 -1.33 -5.06 12.03
C LYS A 107 -0.73 -5.27 10.65
N ILE A 108 -0.56 -6.53 10.27
CA ILE A 108 -0.24 -6.92 8.90
C ILE A 108 -1.42 -7.75 8.39
N LYS A 109 -1.87 -7.47 7.16
CA LYS A 109 -2.92 -8.25 6.50
C LYS A 109 -2.41 -8.78 5.18
N PHE A 110 -2.56 -10.08 4.96
CA PHE A 110 -2.39 -10.63 3.63
C PHE A 110 -3.68 -10.43 2.81
N LYS A 111 -3.55 -9.94 1.59
CA LYS A 111 -4.65 -9.91 0.62
C LYS A 111 -4.27 -10.75 -0.58
N LYS A 112 -5.01 -11.85 -0.78
CA LYS A 112 -4.92 -12.68 -1.98
C LYS A 112 -5.23 -11.82 -3.20
N GLY A 113 -4.45 -12.03 -4.26
CA GLY A 113 -4.75 -11.47 -5.57
C GLY A 113 -5.83 -12.31 -6.24
N THR A 114 -6.59 -11.70 -7.13
CA THR A 114 -7.45 -12.42 -8.07
C THR A 114 -6.59 -12.85 -9.25
N LYS A 115 -6.65 -14.15 -9.60
CA LYS A 115 -5.90 -14.72 -10.73
C LYS A 115 -6.08 -13.82 -11.96
N TRP A 116 -4.97 -13.44 -12.61
CA TRP A 116 -4.90 -12.54 -13.78
C TRP A 116 -5.27 -11.07 -13.58
N LEU A 117 -6.09 -10.72 -12.58
CA LEU A 117 -6.60 -9.35 -12.43
C LEU A 117 -5.78 -8.50 -11.45
N THR A 118 -5.43 -9.07 -10.30
CA THR A 118 -4.74 -8.34 -9.24
C THR A 118 -3.65 -9.18 -8.59
N ARG A 119 -2.54 -8.53 -8.19
CA ARG A 119 -1.44 -9.20 -7.51
C ARG A 119 -1.75 -9.37 -6.02
N ALA A 120 -1.30 -10.48 -5.43
CA ALA A 120 -1.30 -10.64 -3.99
C ALA A 120 -0.42 -9.56 -3.34
N ARG A 121 -0.79 -9.15 -2.13
CA ARG A 121 -0.11 -8.06 -1.42
C ARG A 121 -0.21 -8.20 0.09
N LEU A 122 0.83 -7.75 0.79
CA LEU A 122 0.78 -7.48 2.23
C LEU A 122 0.41 -6.02 2.46
N VAL A 123 -0.50 -5.80 3.40
CA VAL A 123 -0.90 -4.48 3.88
C VAL A 123 -0.38 -4.32 5.30
N VAL A 124 0.73 -3.61 5.46
CA VAL A 124 1.34 -3.33 6.76
C VAL A 124 0.77 -2.00 7.26
N HIS A 125 -0.04 -2.04 8.32
CA HIS A 125 -0.51 -0.85 9.00
C HIS A 125 0.41 -0.52 10.16
N TYR A 126 0.88 0.72 10.23
CA TYR A 126 1.83 1.15 11.26
C TYR A 126 1.58 2.60 11.68
N LYS A 127 2.00 2.96 12.89
CA LYS A 127 2.01 4.34 13.38
C LYS A 127 3.26 5.05 12.87
N SER A 128 3.08 6.19 12.21
CA SER A 128 4.20 7.04 11.81
C SER A 128 4.84 7.74 13.02
N LYS A 129 6.04 8.34 12.83
CA LYS A 129 6.70 9.18 13.85
C LYS A 129 5.78 10.30 14.37
N LYS A 130 4.88 10.80 13.51
CA LYS A 130 3.86 11.82 13.86
C LYS A 130 2.58 11.25 14.50
N GLY A 131 2.57 9.97 14.89
CA GLY A 131 1.40 9.31 15.50
C GLY A 131 0.25 8.95 14.54
N THR A 132 0.31 9.36 13.27
CA THR A 132 -0.73 9.05 12.27
C THR A 132 -0.67 7.59 11.81
N LEU A 133 -1.84 6.97 11.59
CA LEU A 133 -1.93 5.61 11.07
C LEU A 133 -1.68 5.59 9.56
N LYS A 134 -0.58 4.97 9.15
CA LYS A 134 -0.21 4.78 7.74
C LYS A 134 -0.32 3.31 7.35
N LYS A 135 -0.36 3.06 6.04
CA LYS A 135 -0.30 1.71 5.49
C LYS A 135 0.71 1.62 4.35
N ARG A 136 1.52 0.56 4.33
CA ARG A 136 2.41 0.20 3.22
C ARG A 136 1.85 -1.02 2.50
N LEU A 137 1.75 -0.93 1.18
CA LEU A 137 1.41 -2.06 0.33
C LEU A 137 2.70 -2.68 -0.19
N ILE A 138 2.96 -3.93 0.18
CA ILE A 138 4.08 -4.72 -0.35
C ILE A 138 3.48 -5.70 -1.35
N LEU A 139 3.68 -5.44 -2.64
CA LEU A 139 3.13 -6.29 -3.70
C LEU A 139 4.07 -7.45 -3.98
N PHE A 140 3.50 -8.63 -4.14
CA PHE A 140 4.25 -9.81 -4.57
C PHE A 140 4.48 -9.80 -6.09
N PRO A 141 5.43 -10.62 -6.58
CA PRO A 141 5.56 -10.90 -8.01
C PRO A 141 4.24 -11.36 -8.62
N GLY A 142 4.07 -11.15 -9.92
CA GLY A 142 2.85 -11.56 -10.63
C GLY A 142 2.75 -13.09 -10.75
N ALA A 143 1.56 -13.59 -11.09
CA ALA A 143 1.32 -15.02 -11.28
C ALA A 143 2.29 -15.65 -12.32
N LEU A 144 2.62 -14.91 -13.38
CA LEU A 144 3.61 -15.32 -14.40
C LEU A 144 5.04 -15.52 -13.84
N PHE A 145 5.35 -14.91 -12.70
CA PHE A 145 6.65 -14.99 -12.03
C PHE A 145 6.59 -15.83 -10.75
N LYS A 146 5.76 -16.87 -10.72
CA LYS A 146 5.54 -17.75 -9.55
C LYS A 146 5.07 -16.98 -8.30
N GLY A 147 4.29 -15.92 -8.51
CA GLY A 147 3.81 -15.02 -7.45
C GLY A 147 3.07 -15.74 -6.31
N ASP A 148 2.31 -16.79 -6.61
CA ASP A 148 1.59 -17.56 -5.60
C ASP A 148 2.56 -18.30 -4.66
N THR A 149 3.56 -18.98 -5.21
CA THR A 149 4.61 -19.66 -4.42
C THR A 149 5.40 -18.67 -3.58
N LYS A 150 5.84 -17.55 -4.19
CA LYS A 150 6.60 -16.50 -3.48
C LYS A 150 5.78 -15.82 -2.38
N SER A 151 4.47 -15.68 -2.58
CA SER A 151 3.59 -15.12 -1.54
C SER A 151 3.46 -16.05 -0.33
N LYS A 152 3.40 -17.38 -0.54
CA LYS A 152 3.38 -18.37 0.55
C LYS A 152 4.69 -18.36 1.31
N GLU A 153 5.82 -18.39 0.61
CA GLU A 153 7.16 -18.32 1.21
C GLU A 153 7.32 -17.07 2.08
N ALA A 154 6.89 -15.91 1.58
CA ALA A 154 6.94 -14.66 2.33
C ALA A 154 6.07 -14.70 3.61
N ILE A 155 4.89 -15.32 3.55
CA ILE A 155 4.03 -15.50 4.72
C ILE A 155 4.73 -16.37 5.75
N ASP A 156 5.30 -17.50 5.34
CA ASP A 156 6.02 -18.41 6.24
C ASP A 156 7.22 -17.74 6.91
N ILE A 157 7.96 -16.91 6.16
CA ILE A 157 9.05 -16.10 6.69
C ILE A 157 8.55 -15.13 7.76
N LEU A 158 7.45 -14.43 7.50
CA LEU A 158 6.89 -13.45 8.44
C LEU A 158 6.28 -14.10 9.69
N ILE A 159 5.68 -15.28 9.57
CA ILE A 159 5.22 -16.07 10.72
C ILE A 159 6.42 -16.49 11.58
N LYS A 160 7.46 -17.07 10.96
CA LYS A 160 8.70 -17.47 11.66
C LYS A 160 9.42 -16.29 12.32
N ALA A 161 9.30 -15.09 11.77
CA ALA A 161 9.90 -13.86 12.32
C ALA A 161 8.99 -13.12 13.32
N ASN A 162 7.87 -13.73 13.73
CA ASN A 162 6.89 -13.15 14.66
C ASN A 162 6.36 -11.78 14.20
N TYR A 163 6.08 -11.65 12.90
CA TYR A 163 5.42 -10.48 12.31
C TYR A 163 3.94 -10.73 11.99
N LEU A 164 3.56 -11.99 11.77
CA LEU A 164 2.20 -12.43 11.48
C LEU A 164 1.80 -13.55 12.43
N THR A 165 0.55 -13.54 12.86
CA THR A 165 -0.10 -14.70 13.48
C THR A 165 -0.94 -15.43 12.44
N VAL A 166 -1.11 -16.75 12.58
CA VAL A 166 -1.78 -17.62 11.60
C VAL A 166 -3.20 -17.11 11.24
N HIS A 167 -3.91 -16.49 12.20
CA HIS A 167 -5.24 -15.92 11.98
C HIS A 167 -5.29 -14.70 11.02
N GLN A 168 -4.16 -14.06 10.72
CA GLN A 168 -4.11 -12.88 9.83
C GLN A 168 -3.91 -13.22 8.35
N VAL A 169 -3.87 -14.52 8.01
CA VAL A 169 -3.62 -15.06 6.66
C VAL A 169 -4.90 -15.54 5.95
N LEU A 170 -5.99 -15.74 6.71
CA LEU A 170 -7.29 -16.22 6.23
C LEU A 170 -8.07 -15.14 5.46
#